data_AF-A0A1Y0RM15-F1
#
_entry.id   AF-A0A1Y0RM15-F1
#
_cell.length_a   1.000
_cell.length_b   1.000
_cell.length_c   1.000
_cell.angle_alpha   90.00
_cell.angle_beta   90.00
_cell.angle_gamma   90.00
#
_symmetry.space_group_name_H-M   'P 1'
#
loop_
_entity.id
_entity.type
_entity.pdbx_description
1 polymer ?
#
loop_
_entity_poly.entity_id
_entity_poly.type
_entity_poly.pdbx_seq_one_letter_code
_entity_poly.pdbx_strand_id
1 'polypeptide(L)'
;MNDPLKQYQDLMKSIEQIGKLIKPYHQIQEMVRLNALEINKKFAAAAGISQVNPAIAAIGVSNIGKAITDAVKIPEVDKAITTGLGIPNINQAINLEKISLRKIAEEIQESQLPLSQSTAFERLKIVEVFKQQTDIWQKLIQPNEKAARLIELTMPQIREASVAWHSSLTQTINRFQEFKLLTEKPNLAARLLENSRVYTGFVESTIQRIEQTENQKRARALRISLRLAEVQLITTTEALSSIITAPIDDEVSDTRPLDLPIIQQDELIAVVESEDIEDETALIELSPAVHVYTLSRQVLLLITQCNEVVKVGEKPEIFKPTNKLLEVFTDLPWLLPASKQRFADFIDCLYFIFYEGAGKDKLRFLKEHGGVLEPGDCDLIWCIKHLRNKWLRHDADHGKEADIRKSWKELSAKFSWLGLQHAPLSQEHFRYLHCRLLKEADAFLQKILEKLIKSE
;
A
#
# COMPACT_ATOMS: atom_id res chain seq x y z
N MET A 1 -1.06 -3.81 44.39
CA MET A 1 -1.30 -4.71 43.25
C MET A 1 -2.53 -4.19 42.54
N ASN A 2 -2.37 -3.70 41.31
CA ASN A 2 -3.50 -3.17 40.54
C ASN A 2 -4.30 -4.32 39.93
N ASP A 3 -5.62 -4.19 39.96
CA ASP A 3 -6.58 -5.17 39.45
C ASP A 3 -6.51 -5.24 37.91
N PRO A 4 -6.08 -6.38 37.33
CA PRO A 4 -5.94 -6.54 35.88
C PRO A 4 -7.24 -6.37 35.09
N LEU A 5 -8.38 -6.69 35.72
CA LEU A 5 -9.69 -6.53 35.09
C LEU A 5 -10.05 -5.04 34.97
N LYS A 6 -9.65 -4.23 35.95
CA LYS A 6 -9.84 -2.78 35.94
C LYS A 6 -8.95 -2.10 34.89
N GLN A 7 -7.70 -2.54 34.73
CA GLN A 7 -6.78 -2.01 33.71
C GLN A 7 -7.24 -2.32 32.27
N TYR A 8 -7.74 -3.55 32.03
CA TYR A 8 -8.36 -3.90 30.75
C TYR A 8 -9.64 -3.09 30.50
N GLN A 9 -10.48 -2.91 31.53
CA GLN A 9 -11.68 -2.07 31.43
C GLN A 9 -11.33 -0.60 31.14
N ASP A 10 -10.25 -0.06 31.70
CA ASP A 10 -9.81 1.33 31.48
C ASP A 10 -9.18 1.53 30.08
N LEU A 11 -8.47 0.52 29.56
CA LEU A 11 -8.00 0.45 28.15
C LEU A 11 -9.19 0.45 27.18
N MET A 12 -10.15 -0.44 27.41
CA MET A 12 -11.36 -0.55 26.56
C MET A 12 -12.19 0.74 26.63
N LYS A 13 -12.27 1.39 27.78
CA LYS A 13 -12.97 2.68 27.95
C LYS A 13 -12.24 3.83 27.25
N SER A 14 -10.91 3.80 27.19
CA SER A 14 -10.08 4.77 26.45
C SER A 14 -10.23 4.59 24.94
N ILE A 15 -10.19 3.35 24.44
CA ILE A 15 -10.47 3.01 23.03
C ILE A 15 -11.91 3.38 22.65
N GLU A 16 -12.88 3.14 23.53
CA GLU A 16 -14.27 3.52 23.33
C GLU A 16 -14.46 5.06 23.34
N GLN A 17 -13.70 5.79 24.16
CA GLN A 17 -13.69 7.27 24.17
C GLN A 17 -13.03 7.85 22.91
N ILE A 18 -11.95 7.23 22.43
CA ILE A 18 -11.32 7.56 21.14
C ILE A 18 -12.31 7.29 20.00
N GLY A 19 -13.00 6.14 20.00
CA GLY A 19 -14.07 5.84 19.05
C GLY A 19 -15.24 6.84 19.09
N LYS A 20 -15.58 7.37 20.29
CA LYS A 20 -16.61 8.41 20.48
C LYS A 20 -16.18 9.79 19.94
N LEU A 21 -14.88 10.08 19.89
CA LEU A 21 -14.31 11.30 19.29
C LEU A 21 -14.07 11.14 17.77
N ILE A 22 -13.86 9.92 17.30
CA ILE A 22 -13.72 9.55 15.89
C ILE A 22 -15.07 9.53 15.17
N LYS A 23 -16.17 9.18 15.87
CA LYS A 23 -17.52 9.18 15.27
C LYS A 23 -17.88 10.55 14.66
N PRO A 24 -17.64 11.70 15.32
CA PRO A 24 -17.73 13.02 14.70
C PRO A 24 -16.80 13.21 13.48
N TYR A 25 -15.56 12.72 13.51
CA TYR A 25 -14.62 12.86 12.39
C TYR A 25 -15.02 12.02 11.16
N HIS A 26 -15.43 10.77 11.36
CA HIS A 26 -16.01 9.92 10.31
C HIS A 26 -17.36 10.48 9.83
N GLN A 27 -18.19 11.04 10.71
CA GLN A 27 -19.40 11.76 10.34
C GLN A 27 -19.08 13.01 9.52
N ILE A 28 -17.99 13.72 9.81
CA ILE A 28 -17.51 14.87 9.02
C ILE A 28 -16.98 14.41 7.67
N GLN A 29 -16.16 13.36 7.60
CA GLN A 29 -15.69 12.79 6.32
C GLN A 29 -16.84 12.26 5.47
N GLU A 30 -17.82 11.57 6.08
CA GLU A 30 -19.00 11.06 5.40
C GLU A 30 -19.95 12.17 4.98
N MET A 31 -20.13 13.21 5.81
CA MET A 31 -20.92 14.40 5.46
C MET A 31 -20.24 15.20 4.34
N VAL A 32 -18.91 15.33 4.35
CA VAL A 32 -18.13 15.92 3.26
C VAL A 32 -18.26 15.08 1.99
N ARG A 33 -18.18 13.75 2.08
CA ARG A 33 -18.37 12.83 0.95
C ARG A 33 -19.79 12.87 0.39
N LEU A 34 -20.81 12.91 1.24
CA LEU A 34 -22.22 13.01 0.85
C LEU A 34 -22.55 14.39 0.25
N ASN A 35 -22.03 15.47 0.83
CA ASN A 35 -22.16 16.82 0.26
C ASN A 35 -21.42 16.95 -1.07
N ALA A 36 -20.25 16.35 -1.20
CA ALA A 36 -19.52 16.26 -2.47
C ALA A 36 -20.32 15.52 -3.55
N LEU A 37 -20.93 14.40 -3.18
CA LEU A 37 -21.79 13.62 -4.06
C LEU A 37 -23.03 14.42 -4.47
N GLU A 38 -23.62 15.21 -3.56
CA GLU A 38 -24.78 16.06 -3.85
C GLU A 38 -24.42 17.26 -4.74
N ILE A 39 -23.26 17.88 -4.52
CA ILE A 39 -22.71 18.95 -5.38
C ILE A 39 -22.43 18.41 -6.78
N ASN A 40 -21.81 17.23 -6.90
CA ASN A 40 -21.56 16.59 -8.19
C ASN A 40 -22.85 16.21 -8.92
N LYS A 41 -23.89 15.76 -8.20
CA LYS A 41 -25.22 15.52 -8.77
C LYS A 41 -25.87 16.80 -9.30
N LYS A 42 -25.76 17.92 -8.57
CA LYS A 42 -26.28 19.23 -8.99
C LYS A 42 -25.55 19.77 -10.23
N PHE A 43 -24.22 19.61 -10.28
CA PHE A 43 -23.42 19.96 -11.46
C PHE A 43 -23.76 19.09 -12.68
N ALA A 44 -23.89 17.78 -12.51
CA ALA A 44 -24.28 16.87 -13.57
C ALA A 44 -25.68 17.15 -14.12
N ALA A 45 -26.63 17.46 -13.23
CA ALA A 45 -27.97 17.88 -13.62
C ALA A 45 -27.97 19.21 -14.40
N ALA A 46 -27.16 20.19 -13.96
CA ALA A 46 -27.00 21.46 -14.67
C ALA A 46 -26.30 21.30 -16.05
N ALA A 47 -25.48 20.25 -16.20
CA ALA A 47 -24.79 19.91 -17.45
C ALA A 47 -25.58 18.94 -18.35
N GLY A 48 -26.80 18.54 -17.98
CA GLY A 48 -27.62 17.60 -18.75
C GLY A 48 -27.14 16.14 -18.71
N ILE A 49 -26.27 15.79 -17.75
CA ILE A 49 -25.70 14.45 -17.59
C ILE A 49 -26.63 13.64 -16.68
N SER A 50 -27.28 12.61 -17.23
CA SER A 50 -28.37 11.88 -16.58
C SER A 50 -27.92 10.90 -15.50
N GLN A 51 -26.63 10.50 -15.45
CA GLN A 51 -26.06 9.65 -14.39
C GLN A 51 -24.60 10.00 -14.09
N VAL A 52 -24.29 10.23 -12.80
CA VAL A 52 -22.92 10.41 -12.32
C VAL A 52 -22.33 9.04 -12.00
N ASN A 53 -21.29 8.64 -12.73
CA ASN A 53 -20.54 7.42 -12.44
C ASN A 53 -19.85 7.53 -11.07
N PRO A 54 -20.09 6.61 -10.11
CA PRO A 54 -19.48 6.63 -8.77
C PRO A 54 -17.94 6.69 -8.78
N ALA A 55 -17.30 6.10 -9.80
CA ALA A 55 -15.85 6.12 -9.96
C ALA A 55 -15.31 7.52 -10.33
N ILE A 56 -16.09 8.34 -11.04
CA ILE A 56 -15.75 9.73 -11.38
C ILE A 56 -15.98 10.65 -10.18
N ALA A 57 -16.99 10.37 -9.35
CA ALA A 57 -17.22 11.08 -8.10
C ALA A 57 -16.08 10.88 -7.08
N ALA A 58 -15.43 9.70 -7.07
CA ALA A 58 -14.27 9.42 -6.23
C ALA A 58 -13.03 10.25 -6.62
N ILE A 59 -12.85 10.55 -7.91
CA ILE A 59 -11.81 11.46 -8.41
C ILE A 59 -12.08 12.91 -7.95
N GLY A 60 -13.36 13.28 -7.76
CA GLY A 60 -13.74 14.56 -7.15
C GLY A 60 -13.36 14.69 -5.67
N VAL A 61 -13.25 13.59 -4.93
CA VAL A 61 -12.90 13.59 -3.50
C VAL A 61 -11.42 13.92 -3.26
N SER A 62 -10.51 13.55 -4.16
CA SER A 62 -9.10 13.98 -4.08
C SER A 62 -8.93 15.50 -4.30
N ASN A 63 -9.82 16.11 -5.09
CA ASN A 63 -9.86 17.56 -5.28
C ASN A 63 -10.47 18.32 -4.09
N ILE A 64 -11.22 17.64 -3.22
CA ILE A 64 -11.77 18.24 -1.99
C ILE A 64 -10.71 18.36 -0.90
N GLY A 65 -9.75 17.44 -0.83
CA GLY A 65 -8.55 17.63 0.01
C GLY A 65 -7.85 18.94 -0.32
N LYS A 66 -7.66 19.22 -1.61
CA LYS A 66 -7.12 20.49 -2.12
C LYS A 66 -8.02 21.69 -1.81
N ALA A 67 -9.34 21.57 -1.99
CA ALA A 67 -10.30 22.64 -1.68
C ALA A 67 -10.41 22.96 -0.17
N ILE A 68 -10.26 21.96 0.71
CA ILE A 68 -10.19 22.15 2.16
C ILE A 68 -8.86 22.81 2.54
N THR A 69 -7.74 22.34 1.97
CA THR A 69 -6.42 22.97 2.16
C THR A 69 -6.39 24.42 1.65
N ASP A 70 -7.13 24.72 0.58
CA ASP A 70 -7.26 26.08 0.05
C ASP A 70 -8.27 26.93 0.86
N ALA A 71 -9.31 26.32 1.45
CA ALA A 71 -10.26 27.01 2.32
C ALA A 71 -9.68 27.35 3.71
N VAL A 72 -8.76 26.53 4.24
CA VAL A 72 -8.04 26.79 5.51
C VAL A 72 -7.04 27.96 5.39
N LYS A 73 -6.69 28.38 4.16
CA LYS A 73 -5.92 29.60 3.91
C LYS A 73 -6.75 30.89 4.07
N ILE A 74 -8.06 30.78 4.30
CA ILE A 74 -8.96 31.90 4.55
C ILE A 74 -9.05 32.10 6.07
N PRO A 75 -8.49 33.19 6.64
CA PRO A 75 -8.42 33.40 8.09
C PRO A 75 -9.80 33.37 8.79
N GLU A 76 -10.87 33.77 8.10
CA GLU A 76 -12.23 33.72 8.62
C GLU A 76 -12.76 32.28 8.76
N VAL A 77 -12.32 31.35 7.92
CA VAL A 77 -12.72 29.93 7.94
C VAL A 77 -12.00 29.18 9.07
N ASP A 78 -10.70 29.43 9.25
CA ASP A 78 -9.91 28.89 10.37
C ASP A 78 -10.48 29.35 11.74
N LYS A 79 -10.88 30.62 11.82
CA LYS A 79 -11.56 31.18 13.00
C LYS A 79 -12.97 30.59 13.21
N ALA A 80 -13.74 30.36 12.15
CA ALA A 80 -15.08 29.76 12.24
C ALA A 80 -15.04 28.29 12.67
N ILE A 81 -14.04 27.52 12.21
CA ILE A 81 -13.81 26.13 12.60
C ILE A 81 -13.38 26.05 14.07
N THR A 82 -12.48 26.93 14.51
CA THR A 82 -11.98 26.94 15.89
C THR A 82 -13.03 27.43 16.89
N THR A 83 -13.84 28.42 16.52
CA THR A 83 -14.83 29.06 17.44
C THR A 83 -16.21 28.42 17.37
N GLY A 84 -16.60 27.84 16.23
CA GLY A 84 -17.94 27.27 16.00
C GLY A 84 -18.04 25.76 16.20
N LEU A 85 -16.95 25.00 16.03
CA LEU A 85 -16.96 23.53 16.07
C LEU A 85 -16.21 22.93 17.28
N GLY A 86 -15.56 23.76 18.10
CA GLY A 86 -14.84 23.30 19.30
C GLY A 86 -13.68 22.35 19.02
N ILE A 87 -13.12 22.39 17.80
CA ILE A 87 -12.02 21.51 17.39
C ILE A 87 -10.72 22.06 18.01
N PRO A 88 -9.91 21.22 18.68
CA PRO A 88 -8.63 21.64 19.21
C PRO A 88 -7.73 22.11 18.05
N ASN A 89 -6.92 23.15 18.27
CA ASN A 89 -5.85 23.52 17.34
C ASN A 89 -5.05 22.26 16.95
N ILE A 90 -4.62 22.13 15.69
CA ILE A 90 -3.86 20.97 15.18
C ILE A 90 -2.66 20.62 16.07
N ASN A 91 -2.02 21.60 16.72
CA ASN A 91 -0.97 21.37 17.72
C ASN A 91 -1.47 20.64 18.98
N GLN A 92 -2.73 20.86 19.37
CA GLN A 92 -3.43 20.11 20.40
C GLN A 92 -3.83 18.71 19.91
N ALA A 93 -4.23 18.53 18.66
CA ALA A 93 -4.46 17.20 18.06
C ALA A 93 -3.18 16.37 18.06
N ILE A 94 -2.06 16.95 17.61
CA ILE A 94 -0.72 16.36 17.66
C ILE A 94 -0.29 16.06 19.11
N ASN A 95 -0.63 16.90 20.09
CA ASN A 95 -0.32 16.63 21.50
C ASN A 95 -1.20 15.52 22.11
N LEU A 96 -2.49 15.45 21.76
CA LEU A 96 -3.38 14.35 22.16
C LEU A 96 -2.97 13.02 21.50
N GLU A 97 -2.40 13.09 20.31
CA GLU A 97 -1.87 11.98 19.52
C GLU A 97 -0.51 11.49 20.04
N LYS A 98 0.38 12.41 20.45
CA LYS A 98 1.61 12.09 21.22
C LYS A 98 1.30 11.31 22.49
N ILE A 99 0.22 11.68 23.18
CA ILE A 99 -0.26 10.94 24.36
C ILE A 99 -0.76 9.55 23.95
N SER A 100 -1.47 9.41 22.82
CA SER A 100 -2.02 8.13 22.36
C SER A 100 -0.96 7.13 21.89
N LEU A 101 0.01 7.55 21.07
CA LEU A 101 1.11 6.67 20.62
C LEU A 101 2.05 6.27 21.76
N ARG A 102 2.33 7.21 22.67
CA ARG A 102 3.10 6.93 23.88
C ARG A 102 2.37 5.95 24.79
N LYS A 103 1.05 6.08 24.93
CA LYS A 103 0.22 5.19 25.74
C LYS A 103 0.11 3.79 25.13
N ILE A 104 -0.01 3.66 23.80
CA ILE A 104 0.07 2.36 23.10
C ILE A 104 1.44 1.71 23.32
N ALA A 105 2.53 2.48 23.24
CA ALA A 105 3.88 1.98 23.50
C ALA A 105 4.07 1.54 24.97
N GLU A 106 3.58 2.34 25.93
CA GLU A 106 3.61 2.03 27.37
C GLU A 106 2.72 0.80 27.70
N GLU A 107 1.56 0.64 27.06
CA GLU A 107 0.66 -0.49 27.26
C GLU A 107 1.18 -1.81 26.65
N ILE A 108 1.85 -1.76 25.50
CA ILE A 108 2.55 -2.94 24.96
C ILE A 108 3.70 -3.35 25.91
N GLN A 109 4.39 -2.37 26.48
CA GLN A 109 5.50 -2.58 27.42
C GLN A 109 5.03 -3.11 28.79
N GLU A 110 3.84 -2.71 29.26
CA GLU A 110 3.24 -3.15 30.53
C GLU A 110 2.44 -4.47 30.42
N SER A 111 2.13 -4.96 29.22
CA SER A 111 1.45 -6.24 28.97
C SER A 111 2.32 -7.48 29.27
N GLN A 112 2.83 -7.60 30.50
CA GLN A 112 3.46 -8.82 31.03
C GLN A 112 2.40 -9.87 31.38
N LEU A 113 1.75 -10.42 30.36
CA LEU A 113 1.16 -11.76 30.48
C LEU A 113 2.31 -12.78 30.56
N PRO A 114 2.10 -13.97 31.16
CA PRO A 114 3.02 -15.09 31.02
C PRO A 114 2.92 -15.62 29.58
N LEU A 115 3.44 -14.84 28.65
CA LEU A 115 3.66 -15.18 27.26
C LEU A 115 5.03 -15.84 27.16
N SER A 116 5.19 -16.73 26.19
CA SER A 116 6.53 -17.23 25.86
C SER A 116 7.47 -16.03 25.61
N GLN A 117 8.73 -16.11 26.06
CA GLN A 117 9.71 -15.04 25.88
C GLN A 117 9.81 -14.57 24.40
N SER A 118 9.55 -15.49 23.46
CA SER A 118 9.52 -15.20 22.02
C SER A 118 8.43 -14.19 21.64
N THR A 119 7.22 -14.27 22.19
CA THR A 119 6.12 -13.36 21.81
C THR A 119 6.33 -11.95 22.38
N ALA A 120 6.92 -11.84 23.57
CA ALA A 120 7.26 -10.56 24.18
C ALA A 120 8.35 -9.82 23.39
N PHE A 121 9.38 -10.54 22.93
CA PHE A 121 10.43 -9.98 22.09
C PHE A 121 9.90 -9.41 20.76
N GLU A 122 8.97 -10.12 20.11
CA GLU A 122 8.40 -9.65 18.84
C GLU A 122 7.47 -8.45 19.00
N ARG A 123 6.74 -8.36 20.12
CA ARG A 123 5.96 -7.14 20.44
C ARG A 123 6.86 -5.93 20.68
N LEU A 124 8.04 -6.12 21.28
CA LEU A 124 9.03 -5.04 21.44
C LEU A 124 9.53 -4.51 20.09
N LYS A 125 9.69 -5.37 19.07
CA LYS A 125 10.06 -4.92 17.73
C LYS A 125 9.00 -4.01 17.11
N ILE A 126 7.72 -4.33 17.28
CA ILE A 126 6.62 -3.46 16.81
C ILE A 126 6.68 -2.09 17.49
N VAL A 127 6.83 -2.07 18.81
CA VAL A 127 6.96 -0.81 19.58
C VAL A 127 8.15 0.01 19.08
N GLU A 128 9.29 -0.63 18.85
CA GLU A 128 10.48 0.03 18.35
C GLU A 128 10.25 0.61 16.94
N VAL A 129 9.55 -0.10 16.05
CA VAL A 129 9.17 0.39 14.72
C VAL A 129 8.28 1.63 14.82
N PHE A 130 7.29 1.63 15.73
CA PHE A 130 6.44 2.81 15.95
C PHE A 130 7.21 3.99 16.54
N LYS A 131 8.08 3.71 17.51
CA LYS A 131 8.89 4.72 18.18
C LYS A 131 9.83 5.41 17.19
N GLN A 132 10.57 4.64 16.40
CA GLN A 132 11.47 5.17 15.37
C GLN A 132 10.76 6.08 14.38
N GLN A 133 9.60 5.65 13.86
CA GLN A 133 8.81 6.47 12.94
C GLN A 133 8.31 7.74 13.63
N THR A 134 7.77 7.62 14.84
CA THR A 134 7.27 8.76 15.62
C THR A 134 8.39 9.77 15.90
N ASP A 135 9.59 9.31 16.26
CA ASP A 135 10.74 10.16 16.52
C ASP A 135 11.17 10.93 15.25
N ILE A 136 11.13 10.29 14.07
CA ILE A 136 11.39 10.96 12.79
C ILE A 136 10.34 12.04 12.52
N TRP A 137 9.06 11.71 12.63
CA TRP A 137 7.98 12.68 12.42
C TRP A 137 8.03 13.84 13.41
N GLN A 138 8.36 13.59 14.68
CA GLN A 138 8.55 14.65 15.66
C GLN A 138 9.68 15.60 15.28
N LYS A 139 10.81 15.09 14.78
CA LYS A 139 11.92 15.92 14.31
C LYS A 139 11.53 16.74 13.08
N LEU A 140 10.79 16.16 12.13
CA LEU A 140 10.32 16.86 10.93
C LEU A 140 9.32 17.97 11.28
N ILE A 141 8.41 17.71 12.23
CA ILE A 141 7.36 18.66 12.63
C ILE A 141 7.90 19.76 13.57
N GLN A 142 8.99 19.50 14.30
CA GLN A 142 9.65 20.45 15.19
C GLN A 142 10.99 20.92 14.59
N PRO A 143 10.98 21.71 13.50
CA PRO A 143 12.20 22.18 12.89
C PRO A 143 12.99 23.07 13.86
N ASN A 144 14.32 22.91 13.86
CA ASN A 144 15.22 23.80 14.58
C ASN A 144 15.03 25.24 14.08
N GLU A 145 15.03 26.22 14.99
CA GLU A 145 14.78 27.66 14.73
C GLU A 145 15.68 28.31 13.66
N LYS A 146 16.70 27.61 13.15
CA LYS A 146 17.76 28.17 12.31
C LYS A 146 17.41 28.46 10.85
N ALA A 147 16.19 28.19 10.37
CA ALA A 147 15.85 28.53 8.99
C ALA A 147 14.35 28.79 8.73
N ALA A 148 13.84 29.95 9.17
CA ALA A 148 12.46 30.39 8.90
C ALA A 148 12.04 30.26 7.42
N ARG A 149 12.97 30.50 6.46
CA ARG A 149 12.70 30.33 5.02
C ARG A 149 12.59 28.88 4.55
N LEU A 150 13.36 27.95 5.12
CA LEU A 150 13.22 26.52 4.79
C LEU A 150 11.92 25.97 5.35
N ILE A 151 11.55 26.40 6.56
CA ILE A 151 10.30 26.04 7.24
C ILE A 151 9.09 26.41 6.37
N GLU A 152 9.02 27.63 5.81
CA GLU A 152 7.91 28.00 4.91
C GLU A 152 7.82 27.12 3.65
N LEU A 153 8.96 26.64 3.15
CA LEU A 153 9.09 25.91 1.89
C LEU A 153 8.80 24.41 2.00
N THR A 154 9.04 23.80 3.16
CA THR A 154 8.90 22.35 3.39
C THR A 154 7.75 21.97 4.32
N MET A 155 7.30 22.88 5.20
CA MET A 155 6.21 22.58 6.15
C MET A 155 4.89 22.15 5.50
N PRO A 156 4.45 22.71 4.37
CA PRO A 156 3.25 22.20 3.69
C PRO A 156 3.40 20.72 3.31
N GLN A 157 4.55 20.33 2.77
CA GLN A 157 4.84 18.95 2.37
C GLN A 157 4.94 18.03 3.58
N ILE A 158 5.60 18.47 4.67
CA ILE A 158 5.68 17.69 5.91
C ILE A 158 4.28 17.45 6.49
N ARG A 159 3.40 18.46 6.45
CA ARG A 159 2.02 18.34 6.94
C ARG A 159 1.22 17.35 6.11
N GLU A 160 1.19 17.52 4.78
CA GLU A 160 0.49 16.60 3.87
C GLU A 160 0.99 15.16 4.05
N ALA A 161 2.31 14.98 4.07
CA ALA A 161 2.93 13.68 4.25
C ALA A 161 2.60 13.03 5.60
N SER A 162 2.53 13.83 6.69
CA SER A 162 2.18 13.34 8.03
C SER A 162 0.72 12.88 8.12
N VAL A 163 -0.20 13.57 7.43
CA VAL A 163 -1.62 13.19 7.37
C VAL A 163 -1.78 11.85 6.64
N ALA A 164 -1.09 11.66 5.51
CA ALA A 164 -1.10 10.41 4.77
C ALA A 164 -0.57 9.23 5.60
N TRP A 165 0.56 9.43 6.30
CA TRP A 165 1.13 8.44 7.22
C TRP A 165 0.16 8.10 8.34
N HIS A 166 -0.36 9.11 9.06
CA HIS A 166 -1.26 8.90 10.18
C HIS A 166 -2.55 8.18 9.77
N SER A 167 -3.18 8.62 8.68
CA SER A 167 -4.41 8.01 8.19
C SER A 167 -4.19 6.55 7.82
N SER A 168 -3.10 6.25 7.11
CA SER A 168 -2.76 4.88 6.71
C SER A 168 -2.49 4.01 7.95
N LEU A 169 -1.66 4.50 8.87
CA LEU A 169 -1.30 3.79 10.09
C LEU A 169 -2.51 3.46 10.97
N THR A 170 -3.38 4.44 11.16
CA THR A 170 -4.62 4.29 11.95
C THR A 170 -5.54 3.24 11.31
N GLN A 171 -5.73 3.31 9.99
CA GLN A 171 -6.55 2.33 9.27
C GLN A 171 -6.01 0.91 9.43
N THR A 172 -4.70 0.73 9.22
CA THR A 172 -4.04 -0.57 9.38
C THR A 172 -4.14 -1.09 10.82
N ILE A 173 -3.91 -0.24 11.82
CA ILE A 173 -3.96 -0.66 13.23
C ILE A 173 -5.36 -1.03 13.68
N ASN A 174 -6.39 -0.30 13.24
CA ASN A 174 -7.78 -0.66 13.51
C ASN A 174 -8.10 -2.06 12.96
N ARG A 175 -7.64 -2.39 11.74
CA ARG A 175 -7.78 -3.74 11.18
C ARG A 175 -6.99 -4.77 11.98
N PHE A 176 -5.77 -4.45 12.40
CA PHE A 176 -4.98 -5.38 13.21
C PHE A 176 -5.62 -5.67 14.56
N GLN A 177 -6.31 -4.69 15.17
CA GLN A 177 -7.05 -4.88 16.41
C GLN A 177 -8.29 -5.77 16.18
N GLU A 178 -9.05 -5.50 15.12
CA GLU A 178 -10.22 -6.29 14.72
C GLU A 178 -9.86 -7.79 14.57
N PHE A 179 -8.72 -8.07 13.96
CA PHE A 179 -8.23 -9.43 13.72
C PHE A 179 -7.14 -9.90 14.67
N LYS A 180 -6.91 -9.18 15.78
CA LYS A 180 -5.95 -9.51 16.85
C LYS A 180 -4.51 -9.77 16.37
N LEU A 181 -4.11 -9.21 15.23
CA LEU A 181 -2.80 -9.44 14.62
C LEU A 181 -1.64 -8.95 15.51
N LEU A 182 -1.81 -7.81 16.20
CA LEU A 182 -0.79 -7.29 17.12
C LEU A 182 -0.50 -8.26 18.27
N THR A 183 -1.52 -8.98 18.73
CA THR A 183 -1.40 -9.88 19.88
C THR A 183 -1.04 -11.31 19.48
N GLU A 184 -1.62 -11.81 18.39
CA GLU A 184 -1.53 -13.22 17.95
C GLU A 184 -0.44 -13.45 16.91
N LYS A 185 -0.13 -12.46 16.05
CA LYS A 185 0.87 -12.56 14.97
C LYS A 185 1.72 -11.30 14.85
N PRO A 186 2.51 -10.95 15.89
CA PRO A 186 3.27 -9.71 15.90
C PRO A 186 4.27 -9.59 14.73
N ASN A 187 4.87 -10.69 14.29
CA ASN A 187 5.78 -10.66 13.13
C ASN A 187 5.08 -10.28 11.84
N LEU A 188 3.88 -10.81 11.62
CA LEU A 188 3.06 -10.45 10.47
C LEU A 188 2.62 -8.99 10.57
N ALA A 189 2.16 -8.54 11.75
CA ALA A 189 1.79 -7.14 11.95
C ALA A 189 2.96 -6.19 11.67
N ALA A 190 4.17 -6.49 12.17
CA ALA A 190 5.37 -5.73 11.86
C ALA A 190 5.66 -5.72 10.36
N ARG A 191 5.52 -6.89 9.70
CA ARG A 191 5.77 -7.03 8.26
C ARG A 191 4.80 -6.22 7.40
N LEU A 192 3.53 -6.16 7.81
CA LEU A 192 2.48 -5.43 7.11
C LEU A 192 2.60 -3.90 7.30
N LEU A 193 3.39 -3.43 8.27
CA LEU A 193 3.72 -2.01 8.51
C LEU A 193 4.97 -1.54 7.76
N GLU A 194 5.60 -2.41 6.98
CA GLU A 194 6.88 -2.10 6.31
C GLU A 194 6.76 -0.95 5.31
N ASN A 195 5.64 -0.84 4.59
CA ASN A 195 5.37 0.29 3.70
C ASN A 195 5.37 1.64 4.44
N SER A 196 4.78 1.70 5.64
CA SER A 196 4.76 2.89 6.50
C SER A 196 6.15 3.28 6.98
N ARG A 197 6.97 2.27 7.34
CA ARG A 197 8.38 2.47 7.72
C ARG A 197 9.19 3.02 6.55
N VAL A 198 9.08 2.42 5.38
CA VAL A 198 9.78 2.84 4.16
C VAL A 198 9.34 4.24 3.73
N TYR A 199 8.04 4.51 3.78
CA TYR A 199 7.49 5.84 3.52
C TYR A 199 8.08 6.90 4.44
N THR A 200 8.14 6.64 5.75
CA THR A 200 8.69 7.60 6.73
C THR A 200 10.15 7.94 6.42
N GLY A 201 10.99 6.94 6.12
CA GLY A 201 12.38 7.18 5.72
C GLY A 201 12.51 7.89 4.36
N PHE A 202 11.62 7.60 3.42
CA PHE A 202 11.53 8.31 2.14
C PHE A 202 11.20 9.80 2.35
N VAL A 203 10.22 10.12 3.18
CA VAL A 203 9.85 11.51 3.50
C VAL A 203 11.04 12.24 4.12
N GLU A 204 11.67 11.66 5.15
CA GLU A 204 12.82 12.28 5.83
C GLU A 204 13.95 12.61 4.84
N SER A 205 14.38 11.64 4.05
CA SER A 205 15.44 11.84 3.06
C SER A 205 15.06 12.82 1.95
N THR A 206 13.80 12.81 1.51
CA THR A 206 13.31 13.71 0.45
C THR A 206 13.21 15.16 0.92
N ILE A 207 12.73 15.39 2.14
CA ILE A 207 12.70 16.74 2.74
C ILE A 207 14.12 17.28 2.83
N GLN A 208 15.09 16.49 3.32
CA GLN A 208 16.50 16.91 3.33
C GLN A 208 17.02 17.26 1.93
N ARG A 209 16.68 16.48 0.89
CA ARG A 209 17.04 16.78 -0.50
C ARG A 209 16.41 18.09 -0.99
N ILE A 210 15.17 18.40 -0.60
CA ILE A 210 14.48 19.67 -0.95
C ILE A 210 15.18 20.85 -0.28
N GLU A 211 15.59 20.69 0.98
CA GLU A 211 16.31 21.73 1.74
C GLU A 211 17.69 22.04 1.17
N GLN A 212 18.33 21.05 0.55
CA GLN A 212 19.70 21.15 0.03
C GLN A 212 19.78 21.57 -1.45
N THR A 213 18.66 21.59 -2.19
CA THR A 213 18.67 21.89 -3.62
C THR A 213 18.31 23.34 -3.93
N GLU A 214 19.19 24.03 -4.66
CA GLU A 214 18.90 25.36 -5.22
C GLU A 214 18.16 25.28 -6.58
N ASN A 215 18.23 24.12 -7.23
CA ASN A 215 17.57 23.88 -8.52
C ASN A 215 16.05 23.72 -8.33
N GLN A 216 15.28 24.67 -8.86
CA GLN A 216 13.81 24.67 -8.77
C GLN A 216 13.14 23.50 -9.50
N LYS A 217 13.70 23.05 -10.64
CA LYS A 217 13.19 21.88 -11.37
C LYS A 217 13.34 20.62 -10.52
N ARG A 218 14.51 20.44 -9.92
CA ARG A 218 14.80 19.34 -8.99
C ARG A 218 13.92 19.40 -7.73
N ALA A 219 13.77 20.59 -7.14
CA ALA A 219 12.86 20.79 -6.00
C ALA A 219 11.41 20.41 -6.35
N ARG A 220 10.95 20.74 -7.56
CA ARG A 220 9.63 20.34 -8.07
C ARG A 220 9.51 18.83 -8.21
N ALA A 221 10.47 18.14 -8.84
CA ALA A 221 10.45 16.68 -8.96
C ALA A 221 10.42 15.99 -7.58
N LEU A 222 11.17 16.49 -6.61
CA LEU A 222 11.15 15.98 -5.23
C LEU A 222 9.77 16.14 -4.57
N ARG A 223 9.13 17.32 -4.71
CA ARG A 223 7.76 17.53 -4.19
C ARG A 223 6.73 16.63 -4.86
N ILE A 224 6.82 16.42 -6.16
CA ILE A 224 5.95 15.52 -6.92
C ILE A 224 6.14 14.07 -6.41
N SER A 225 7.39 13.66 -6.17
CA SER A 225 7.68 12.32 -5.65
C SER A 225 7.10 12.08 -4.26
N LEU A 226 7.05 13.10 -3.38
CA LEU A 226 6.37 13.01 -2.07
C LEU A 226 4.87 12.76 -2.23
N ARG A 227 4.19 13.58 -3.04
CA ARG A 227 2.74 13.43 -3.28
C ARG A 227 2.38 12.10 -3.91
N LEU A 228 3.22 11.59 -4.82
CA LEU A 228 3.02 10.25 -5.36
C LEU A 228 3.16 9.18 -4.26
N ALA A 229 4.20 9.25 -3.44
CA ALA A 229 4.40 8.29 -2.34
C ALA A 229 3.25 8.33 -1.32
N GLU A 230 2.68 9.51 -1.05
CA GLU A 230 1.49 9.70 -0.20
C GLU A 230 0.29 8.93 -0.75
N VAL A 231 -0.06 9.17 -2.03
CA VAL A 231 -1.17 8.49 -2.70
C VAL A 231 -0.93 6.98 -2.74
N GLN A 232 0.32 6.58 -3.00
CA GLN A 232 0.71 5.18 -3.07
C GLN A 232 0.59 4.49 -1.71
N LEU A 233 0.98 5.15 -0.62
CA LEU A 233 0.81 4.61 0.74
C LEU A 233 -0.66 4.42 1.10
N ILE A 234 -1.48 5.45 0.89
CA ILE A 234 -2.91 5.44 1.22
C ILE A 234 -3.60 4.32 0.45
N THR A 235 -3.45 4.30 -0.87
CA THR A 235 -4.18 3.34 -1.71
C THR A 235 -3.68 1.90 -1.56
N THR A 236 -2.39 1.69 -1.24
CA THR A 236 -1.88 0.36 -0.85
C THR A 236 -2.49 -0.08 0.48
N THR A 237 -2.60 0.83 1.44
CA THR A 237 -3.20 0.56 2.75
C THR A 237 -4.69 0.24 2.65
N GLU A 238 -5.42 0.94 1.78
CA GLU A 238 -6.82 0.64 1.47
C GLU A 238 -6.98 -0.78 0.89
N ALA A 239 -6.15 -1.14 -0.09
CA ALA A 239 -6.16 -2.47 -0.69
C ALA A 239 -5.82 -3.56 0.33
N LEU A 240 -4.81 -3.35 1.18
CA LEU A 240 -4.50 -4.28 2.27
C LEU A 240 -5.68 -4.41 3.24
N SER A 241 -6.27 -3.28 3.63
CA SER A 241 -7.37 -3.24 4.61
C SER A 241 -8.67 -3.89 4.13
N SER A 242 -8.83 -4.12 2.82
CA SER A 242 -9.99 -4.84 2.28
C SER A 242 -9.82 -6.36 2.33
N ILE A 243 -8.59 -6.86 2.49
CA ILE A 243 -8.29 -8.30 2.50
C ILE A 243 -7.75 -8.81 3.84
N ILE A 244 -7.37 -7.94 4.79
CA ILE A 244 -6.97 -8.39 6.13
C ILE A 244 -8.11 -9.22 6.74
N THR A 245 -7.78 -10.44 7.15
CA THR A 245 -8.65 -11.36 7.89
C THR A 245 -7.94 -11.90 9.13
N ALA A 246 -8.64 -12.75 9.88
CA ALA A 246 -8.03 -13.52 10.96
C ALA A 246 -6.84 -14.32 10.41
N PRO A 247 -5.72 -14.39 11.15
CA PRO A 247 -4.50 -15.03 10.65
C PRO A 247 -4.69 -16.53 10.48
N ILE A 248 -4.09 -17.08 9.43
CA ILE A 248 -4.35 -18.48 9.01
C ILE A 248 -3.11 -19.37 9.19
N ASP A 249 -1.90 -18.81 9.11
CA ASP A 249 -0.63 -19.53 9.24
C ASP A 249 0.37 -18.79 10.16
N ASP A 250 1.57 -19.34 10.37
CA ASP A 250 2.65 -18.74 11.19
C ASP A 250 3.82 -18.21 10.34
N GLU A 251 3.79 -18.40 9.03
CA GLU A 251 4.97 -18.17 8.19
C GLU A 251 5.05 -16.72 7.70
N VAL A 252 6.02 -15.98 8.22
CA VAL A 252 6.34 -14.62 7.75
C VAL A 252 7.54 -14.68 6.81
N SER A 253 7.49 -13.97 5.68
CA SER A 253 8.63 -13.95 4.75
C SER A 253 9.72 -13.01 5.24
N ASP A 254 10.94 -13.22 4.70
CA ASP A 254 12.02 -12.24 4.84
C ASP A 254 11.59 -10.86 4.31
N THR A 255 12.25 -9.82 4.82
CA THR A 255 12.00 -8.45 4.39
C THR A 255 12.42 -8.28 2.93
N ARG A 256 11.51 -7.75 2.12
CA ARG A 256 11.77 -7.39 0.73
C ARG A 256 12.04 -5.90 0.66
N PRO A 257 13.02 -5.42 -0.10
CA PRO A 257 13.29 -3.99 -0.10
C PRO A 257 12.34 -3.27 -1.05
N LEU A 258 11.61 -2.30 -0.51
CA LEU A 258 10.49 -1.61 -1.14
C LEU A 258 10.96 -0.28 -1.75
N ASP A 259 11.73 -0.37 -2.83
CA ASP A 259 12.51 0.77 -3.36
C ASP A 259 11.73 1.67 -4.34
N LEU A 260 10.44 1.41 -4.59
CA LEU A 260 9.63 2.16 -5.55
C LEU A 260 9.68 3.68 -5.35
N PRO A 261 9.44 4.25 -4.15
CA PRO A 261 9.45 5.71 -3.98
C PRO A 261 10.79 6.35 -4.36
N ILE A 262 11.91 5.68 -4.03
CA ILE A 262 13.27 6.15 -4.32
C ILE A 262 13.55 6.13 -5.81
N ILE A 263 13.26 5.00 -6.47
CA ILE A 263 13.49 4.85 -7.91
C ILE A 263 12.61 5.85 -8.71
N GLN A 264 11.34 5.99 -8.32
CA GLN A 264 10.43 6.94 -8.93
C GLN A 264 10.93 8.38 -8.80
N GLN A 265 11.44 8.76 -7.62
CA GLN A 265 12.03 10.07 -7.40
C GLN A 265 13.22 10.32 -8.34
N ASP A 266 14.11 9.34 -8.50
CA ASP A 266 15.26 9.48 -9.39
C ASP A 266 14.86 9.56 -10.86
N GLU A 267 13.82 8.82 -11.29
CA GLU A 267 13.24 8.93 -12.63
C GLU A 267 12.67 10.33 -12.90
N LEU A 268 11.88 10.88 -11.96
CA LEU A 268 11.31 12.22 -12.09
C LEU A 268 12.40 13.29 -12.15
N ILE A 269 13.46 13.14 -11.35
CA ILE A 269 14.61 14.06 -11.36
C ILE A 269 15.32 14.01 -12.71
N ALA A 270 15.58 12.81 -13.24
CA ALA A 270 16.23 12.65 -14.54
C ALA A 270 15.44 13.32 -15.68
N VAL A 271 14.11 13.20 -15.65
CA VAL A 271 13.24 13.83 -16.66
C VAL A 271 13.31 15.35 -16.56
N VAL A 272 13.14 15.95 -15.37
CA VAL A 272 13.18 17.43 -15.25
C VAL A 272 14.57 18.03 -15.47
N GLU A 273 15.64 17.23 -15.35
CA GLU A 273 17.01 17.65 -15.65
C GLU A 273 17.33 17.58 -17.15
N SER A 274 16.60 16.78 -17.93
CA SER A 274 16.81 16.60 -19.38
C SER A 274 15.77 17.31 -20.26
N GLU A 275 14.55 17.48 -19.76
CA GLU A 275 13.41 18.01 -20.50
C GLU A 275 12.75 19.18 -19.75
N ASP A 276 12.10 20.08 -20.49
CA ASP A 276 11.38 21.23 -19.93
C ASP A 276 9.88 20.95 -19.85
N ILE A 277 9.51 20.05 -18.94
CA ILE A 277 8.12 19.63 -18.75
C ILE A 277 7.51 20.38 -17.58
N GLU A 278 6.70 21.40 -17.85
CA GLU A 278 6.02 22.19 -16.82
C GLU A 278 4.76 21.54 -16.24
N ASP A 279 4.11 20.68 -17.02
CA ASP A 279 2.91 19.97 -16.55
C ASP A 279 3.29 18.82 -15.62
N GLU A 280 2.64 18.75 -14.46
CA GLU A 280 2.89 17.70 -13.48
C GLU A 280 2.38 16.34 -13.95
N THR A 281 1.22 16.30 -14.61
CA THR A 281 0.61 15.04 -15.08
C THR A 281 1.50 14.39 -16.13
N ALA A 282 1.94 15.16 -17.13
CA ALA A 282 2.85 14.71 -18.18
C ALA A 282 4.18 14.19 -17.59
N LEU A 283 4.73 14.87 -16.57
CA LEU A 283 5.94 14.41 -15.91
C LEU A 283 5.73 13.06 -15.19
N ILE A 284 4.60 12.90 -14.51
CA ILE A 284 4.23 11.65 -13.81
C ILE A 284 4.06 10.50 -14.82
N GLU A 285 3.40 10.75 -15.95
CA GLU A 285 3.17 9.75 -17.01
C GLU A 285 4.46 9.21 -17.63
N LEU A 286 5.55 9.99 -17.59
CA LEU A 286 6.85 9.57 -18.09
C LEU A 286 7.62 8.66 -17.14
N SER A 287 7.21 8.48 -15.88
CA SER A 287 7.90 7.59 -14.94
C SER A 287 7.46 6.14 -15.14
N PRO A 288 8.38 5.23 -15.55
CA PRO A 288 8.08 3.80 -15.61
C PRO A 288 7.68 3.21 -14.24
N ALA A 289 8.25 3.70 -13.15
CA ALA A 289 7.89 3.28 -11.80
C ALA A 289 6.41 3.56 -11.46
N VAL A 290 5.90 4.74 -11.83
CA VAL A 290 4.48 5.08 -11.63
C VAL A 290 3.56 4.15 -12.42
N HIS A 291 3.91 3.87 -13.68
CA HIS A 291 3.11 2.96 -14.51
C HIS A 291 3.06 1.55 -13.90
N VAL A 292 4.19 1.04 -13.45
CA VAL A 292 4.29 -0.26 -12.78
C VAL A 292 3.50 -0.29 -11.48
N TYR A 293 3.59 0.76 -10.65
CA TYR A 293 2.76 0.89 -9.44
C TYR A 293 1.27 0.77 -9.77
N THR A 294 0.84 1.47 -10.82
CA THR A 294 -0.56 1.50 -11.26
C THR A 294 -1.04 0.11 -11.68
N LEU A 295 -0.22 -0.62 -12.45
CA LEU A 295 -0.51 -2.00 -12.83
C LEU A 295 -0.57 -2.94 -11.62
N SER A 296 0.40 -2.85 -10.70
CA SER A 296 0.40 -3.66 -9.47
C SER A 296 -0.84 -3.42 -8.63
N ARG A 297 -1.24 -2.16 -8.45
CA ARG A 297 -2.48 -1.80 -7.74
C ARG A 297 -3.71 -2.35 -8.44
N GLN A 298 -3.77 -2.25 -9.77
CA GLN A 298 -4.88 -2.79 -10.56
C GLN A 298 -5.02 -4.31 -10.39
N VAL A 299 -3.90 -5.04 -10.41
CA VAL A 299 -3.86 -6.48 -10.12
C VAL A 299 -4.45 -6.77 -8.74
N LEU A 300 -4.04 -6.04 -7.69
CA LEU A 300 -4.57 -6.24 -6.34
C LEU A 300 -6.08 -5.94 -6.24
N LEU A 301 -6.56 -4.89 -6.90
CA LEU A 301 -8.00 -4.56 -6.95
C LEU A 301 -8.82 -5.63 -7.68
N LEU A 302 -8.30 -6.19 -8.77
CA LEU A 302 -9.01 -7.25 -9.48
C LEU A 302 -9.10 -8.54 -8.66
N ILE A 303 -8.10 -8.85 -7.83
CA ILE A 303 -8.15 -9.97 -6.87
C ILE A 303 -9.32 -9.78 -5.90
N THR A 304 -9.46 -8.59 -5.30
CA THR A 304 -10.53 -8.31 -4.36
C THR A 304 -11.90 -8.36 -5.04
N GLN A 305 -12.02 -7.80 -6.25
CA GLN A 305 -13.26 -7.84 -7.04
C GLN A 305 -13.66 -9.28 -7.42
N CYS A 306 -12.71 -10.12 -7.83
CA CYS A 306 -12.99 -11.53 -8.11
C CYS A 306 -13.56 -12.24 -6.87
N ASN A 307 -12.97 -12.00 -5.69
CA ASN A 307 -13.44 -12.57 -4.43
C ASN A 307 -14.81 -12.02 -4.00
N GLU A 308 -15.08 -10.73 -4.23
CA GLU A 308 -16.37 -10.11 -3.94
C GLU A 308 -17.50 -10.74 -4.78
N VAL A 309 -17.29 -10.92 -6.09
CA VAL A 309 -18.30 -11.53 -6.98
C VAL A 309 -18.59 -12.99 -6.56
N VAL A 310 -17.59 -13.81 -6.30
CA VAL A 310 -17.85 -15.19 -5.85
C VAL A 310 -18.56 -15.26 -4.50
N LYS A 311 -18.29 -14.30 -3.61
CA LYS A 311 -18.94 -14.23 -2.29
C LYS A 311 -20.43 -13.89 -2.40
N VAL A 312 -20.83 -13.05 -3.36
CA VAL A 312 -22.24 -12.79 -3.68
C VAL A 312 -22.95 -14.07 -4.12
N GLY A 313 -22.26 -14.91 -4.92
CA GLY A 313 -22.74 -16.23 -5.32
C GLY A 313 -22.62 -17.32 -4.26
N GLU A 314 -22.34 -16.99 -2.99
CA GLU A 314 -22.12 -17.93 -1.86
C GLU A 314 -21.04 -18.99 -2.12
N LYS A 315 -20.11 -18.72 -3.04
CA LYS A 315 -18.98 -19.60 -3.35
C LYS A 315 -17.77 -19.24 -2.50
N PRO A 316 -16.88 -20.22 -2.23
CA PRO A 316 -15.63 -19.93 -1.55
C PRO A 316 -14.76 -18.98 -2.37
N GLU A 317 -13.98 -18.14 -1.69
CA GLU A 317 -13.02 -17.22 -2.30
C GLU A 317 -12.07 -17.95 -3.25
N ILE A 318 -11.78 -17.32 -4.40
CA ILE A 318 -10.78 -17.82 -5.36
C ILE A 318 -9.39 -17.63 -4.76
N PHE A 319 -9.12 -16.43 -4.24
CA PHE A 319 -7.83 -16.07 -3.66
C PHE A 319 -7.94 -16.00 -2.14
N LYS A 320 -7.48 -17.04 -1.45
CA LYS A 320 -7.57 -17.11 0.00
C LYS A 320 -6.62 -16.11 0.68
N PRO A 321 -7.09 -15.32 1.68
CA PRO A 321 -6.28 -14.36 2.43
C PRO A 321 -5.31 -15.05 3.41
N THR A 322 -4.32 -15.76 2.86
CA THR A 322 -3.19 -16.32 3.63
C THR A 322 -2.28 -15.20 4.12
N ASN A 323 -1.42 -15.46 5.12
CA ASN A 323 -0.49 -14.42 5.60
C ASN A 323 0.44 -13.96 4.47
N LYS A 324 0.89 -14.89 3.61
CA LYS A 324 1.67 -14.55 2.41
C LYS A 324 0.91 -13.64 1.46
N LEU A 325 -0.38 -13.88 1.23
CA LEU A 325 -1.18 -12.98 0.40
C LEU A 325 -1.28 -11.58 1.03
N LEU A 326 -1.45 -11.48 2.36
CA LEU A 326 -1.44 -10.19 3.05
C LEU A 326 -0.11 -9.45 2.86
N GLU A 327 1.02 -10.14 3.00
CA GLU A 327 2.34 -9.54 2.72
C GLU A 327 2.47 -9.05 1.28
N VAL A 328 1.93 -9.81 0.32
CA VAL A 328 1.96 -9.40 -1.09
C VAL A 328 1.17 -8.11 -1.33
N PHE A 329 0.06 -7.89 -0.62
CA PHE A 329 -0.68 -6.63 -0.69
C PHE A 329 0.12 -5.45 -0.14
N THR A 330 1.03 -5.66 0.80
CA THR A 330 1.99 -4.64 1.26
C THR A 330 3.12 -4.42 0.24
N ASP A 331 3.65 -5.48 -0.35
CA ASP A 331 4.92 -5.43 -1.08
C ASP A 331 4.78 -5.16 -2.57
N LEU A 332 3.87 -5.85 -3.25
CA LEU A 332 3.81 -5.91 -4.71
C LEU A 332 3.79 -4.52 -5.36
N PRO A 333 3.04 -3.52 -4.85
CA PRO A 333 3.03 -2.20 -5.47
C PRO A 333 4.35 -1.45 -5.32
N TRP A 334 5.21 -1.83 -4.37
CA TRP A 334 6.46 -1.13 -4.04
C TRP A 334 7.72 -1.88 -4.49
N LEU A 335 7.58 -3.04 -5.11
CA LEU A 335 8.70 -3.81 -5.66
C LEU A 335 9.05 -3.32 -7.06
N LEU A 336 10.34 -3.00 -7.28
CA LEU A 336 10.88 -2.74 -8.62
C LEU A 336 12.13 -3.61 -8.86
N PRO A 337 12.00 -4.72 -9.58
CA PRO A 337 13.11 -5.59 -9.90
C PRO A 337 14.20 -4.88 -10.72
N ALA A 338 15.39 -4.78 -10.14
CA ALA A 338 16.59 -4.30 -10.83
C ALA A 338 17.70 -5.37 -10.93
N SER A 339 17.49 -6.54 -10.32
CA SER A 339 18.44 -7.65 -10.31
C SER A 339 17.70 -8.99 -10.29
N LYS A 340 18.44 -10.10 -10.50
CA LYS A 340 17.89 -11.45 -10.43
C LYS A 340 17.21 -11.73 -9.08
N GLN A 341 17.84 -11.31 -7.98
CA GLN A 341 17.28 -11.51 -6.64
C GLN A 341 15.96 -10.75 -6.47
N ARG A 342 15.93 -9.46 -6.83
CA ARG A 342 14.70 -8.66 -6.72
C ARG A 342 13.59 -9.16 -7.65
N PHE A 343 13.96 -9.71 -8.80
CA PHE A 343 13.01 -10.35 -9.70
C PHE A 343 12.46 -11.66 -9.11
N ALA A 344 13.29 -12.43 -8.39
CA ALA A 344 12.83 -13.59 -7.63
C ALA A 344 11.80 -13.21 -6.57
N ASP A 345 12.03 -12.12 -5.85
CA ASP A 345 11.09 -11.63 -4.82
C ASP A 345 9.74 -11.22 -5.43
N PHE A 346 9.76 -10.54 -6.59
CA PHE A 346 8.55 -10.22 -7.36
C PHE A 346 7.83 -11.48 -7.86
N ILE A 347 8.55 -12.46 -8.40
CA ILE A 347 7.95 -13.72 -8.86
C ILE A 347 7.33 -14.50 -7.71
N ASP A 348 7.92 -14.47 -6.51
CA ASP A 348 7.30 -15.07 -5.33
C ASP A 348 5.98 -14.40 -4.98
N CYS A 349 5.87 -13.08 -5.07
CA CYS A 349 4.61 -12.38 -4.87
C CYS A 349 3.52 -12.88 -5.83
N LEU A 350 3.84 -12.97 -7.13
CA LEU A 350 2.90 -13.51 -8.13
C LEU A 350 2.56 -14.98 -7.85
N TYR A 351 3.54 -15.78 -7.45
CA TYR A 351 3.32 -17.19 -7.12
C TYR A 351 2.40 -17.36 -5.90
N PHE A 352 2.58 -16.56 -4.85
CA PHE A 352 1.71 -16.58 -3.68
C PHE A 352 0.28 -16.13 -3.99
N ILE A 353 0.09 -15.18 -4.90
CA ILE A 353 -1.26 -14.82 -5.38
C ILE A 353 -1.87 -15.98 -6.19
N PHE A 354 -1.20 -16.32 -7.28
CA PHE A 354 -1.82 -17.02 -8.40
C PHE A 354 -1.75 -18.54 -8.29
N TYR A 355 -0.82 -19.07 -7.49
CA TYR A 355 -0.70 -20.51 -7.27
C TYR A 355 -1.13 -20.91 -5.87
N GLU A 356 -0.52 -20.35 -4.84
CA GLU A 356 -0.82 -20.74 -3.45
C GLU A 356 -2.14 -20.15 -2.96
N GLY A 357 -2.34 -18.85 -3.13
CA GLY A 357 -3.59 -18.16 -2.78
C GLY A 357 -4.79 -18.73 -3.53
N ALA A 358 -4.58 -19.19 -4.76
CA ALA A 358 -5.59 -19.88 -5.56
C ALA A 358 -5.82 -21.35 -5.16
N GLY A 359 -5.17 -21.87 -4.12
CA GLY A 359 -5.48 -23.19 -3.56
C GLY A 359 -4.55 -24.34 -3.97
N LYS A 360 -3.34 -24.06 -4.48
CA LYS A 360 -2.21 -24.99 -4.74
C LYS A 360 -2.59 -26.38 -5.23
N ASP A 361 -2.18 -26.75 -6.45
CA ASP A 361 -2.52 -28.02 -7.10
C ASP A 361 -4.03 -28.20 -7.38
N LYS A 362 -4.91 -27.52 -6.63
CA LYS A 362 -6.35 -27.40 -6.84
C LYS A 362 -6.72 -25.93 -7.07
N LEU A 363 -6.31 -25.40 -8.22
CA LEU A 363 -6.48 -23.99 -8.57
C LEU A 363 -7.97 -23.62 -8.68
N ARG A 364 -8.48 -22.81 -7.75
CA ARG A 364 -9.91 -22.48 -7.58
C ARG A 364 -10.52 -21.68 -8.73
N PHE A 365 -9.69 -21.07 -9.59
CA PHE A 365 -10.19 -20.44 -10.81
C PHE A 365 -10.47 -21.44 -11.93
N LEU A 366 -10.04 -22.71 -11.84
CA LEU A 366 -10.35 -23.76 -12.82
C LEU A 366 -11.74 -24.35 -12.61
N LYS A 367 -12.45 -24.66 -13.70
CA LYS A 367 -13.80 -25.27 -13.66
C LYS A 367 -13.86 -26.58 -12.89
N GLU A 368 -12.85 -27.43 -13.02
CA GLU A 368 -12.76 -28.70 -12.28
C GLU A 368 -12.70 -28.52 -10.74
N HIS A 369 -12.43 -27.29 -10.28
CA HIS A 369 -12.36 -26.93 -8.86
C HIS A 369 -13.36 -25.83 -8.47
N GLY A 370 -14.41 -25.64 -9.29
CA GLY A 370 -15.50 -24.69 -9.00
C GLY A 370 -15.30 -23.28 -9.55
N GLY A 371 -14.24 -23.04 -10.32
CA GLY A 371 -13.97 -21.78 -10.99
C GLY A 371 -14.59 -21.66 -12.39
N VAL A 372 -14.08 -20.73 -13.18
CA VAL A 372 -14.64 -20.34 -14.50
C VAL A 372 -13.70 -20.56 -15.68
N LEU A 373 -12.44 -20.90 -15.41
CA LEU A 373 -11.39 -21.05 -16.41
C LEU A 373 -11.17 -22.49 -16.84
N GLU A 374 -10.74 -22.65 -18.09
CA GLU A 374 -10.23 -23.92 -18.62
C GLU A 374 -8.72 -24.03 -18.35
N PRO A 375 -8.11 -25.24 -18.34
CA PRO A 375 -6.67 -25.39 -18.15
C PRO A 375 -5.80 -24.59 -19.14
N GLY A 376 -6.28 -24.41 -20.38
CA GLY A 376 -5.62 -23.59 -21.41
C GLY A 376 -5.63 -22.08 -21.14
N ASP A 377 -6.42 -21.61 -20.16
CA ASP A 377 -6.46 -20.21 -19.77
C ASP A 377 -5.33 -19.84 -18.77
N CYS A 378 -4.53 -20.82 -18.32
CA CYS A 378 -3.62 -20.69 -17.17
C CYS A 378 -2.13 -20.57 -17.54
N ASP A 379 -1.82 -20.16 -18.76
CA ASP A 379 -0.43 -20.03 -19.23
C ASP A 379 0.45 -19.13 -18.34
N LEU A 380 -0.13 -18.04 -17.82
CA LEU A 380 0.53 -17.15 -16.86
C LEU A 380 1.00 -17.91 -15.61
N ILE A 381 0.13 -18.75 -15.04
CA ILE A 381 0.39 -19.50 -13.81
C ILE A 381 1.58 -20.42 -14.00
N TRP A 382 1.59 -21.13 -15.14
CA TRP A 382 2.67 -22.04 -15.49
C TRP A 382 3.95 -21.28 -15.82
N CYS A 383 3.86 -20.10 -16.42
CA CYS A 383 5.01 -19.20 -16.60
C CYS A 383 5.63 -18.82 -15.25
N ILE A 384 4.83 -18.29 -14.31
CA ILE A 384 5.28 -17.89 -12.96
C ILE A 384 5.93 -19.07 -12.23
N LYS A 385 5.25 -20.23 -12.19
CA LYS A 385 5.75 -21.44 -11.51
C LYS A 385 7.07 -21.91 -12.12
N HIS A 386 7.21 -21.87 -13.44
CA HIS A 386 8.44 -22.28 -14.12
C HIS A 386 9.59 -21.31 -13.86
N LEU A 387 9.36 -19.99 -13.99
CA LEU A 387 10.37 -18.97 -13.67
C LEU A 387 10.87 -19.11 -12.23
N ARG A 388 9.94 -19.29 -11.28
CA ARG A 388 10.27 -19.50 -9.87
C ARG A 388 11.11 -20.77 -9.68
N ASN A 389 10.61 -21.90 -10.13
CA ASN A 389 11.15 -23.21 -9.74
C ASN A 389 12.31 -23.68 -10.60
N LYS A 390 12.49 -23.16 -11.82
CA LYS A 390 13.52 -23.62 -12.74
C LYS A 390 14.60 -22.58 -13.02
N TRP A 391 14.51 -21.40 -12.43
CA TRP A 391 15.50 -20.35 -12.68
C TRP A 391 15.85 -19.50 -11.46
N LEU A 392 14.88 -19.17 -10.60
CA LEU A 392 15.06 -18.19 -9.53
C LEU A 392 15.31 -18.81 -8.16
N ARG A 393 14.54 -19.84 -7.77
CA ARG A 393 14.56 -20.42 -6.41
C ARG A 393 15.09 -21.85 -6.33
N HIS A 394 15.07 -22.60 -7.44
CA HIS A 394 15.74 -23.91 -7.49
C HIS A 394 16.68 -23.99 -8.69
N ASP A 395 17.60 -24.94 -8.58
CA ASP A 395 18.61 -25.19 -9.60
C ASP A 395 17.99 -25.82 -10.85
N ALA A 396 18.20 -25.17 -11.99
CA ALA A 396 17.80 -25.66 -13.31
C ALA A 396 18.58 -26.93 -13.70
N ASP A 397 19.76 -27.09 -13.12
CA ASP A 397 20.76 -28.10 -13.49
C ASP A 397 20.68 -29.36 -12.61
N HIS A 398 19.63 -29.48 -11.80
CA HIS A 398 19.36 -30.69 -11.03
C HIS A 398 18.51 -31.69 -11.85
N GLY A 399 19.08 -32.89 -12.08
CA GLY A 399 18.37 -34.01 -12.69
C GLY A 399 19.18 -34.71 -13.78
N LYS A 400 18.50 -35.48 -14.63
CA LYS A 400 19.13 -36.09 -15.80
C LYS A 400 19.37 -35.02 -16.88
N GLU A 401 20.42 -35.16 -17.67
CA GLU A 401 20.78 -34.20 -18.73
C GLU A 401 19.62 -33.88 -19.70
N ALA A 402 18.76 -34.86 -19.99
CA ALA A 402 17.57 -34.65 -20.82
C ALA A 402 16.54 -33.70 -20.15
N ASP A 403 16.34 -33.83 -18.84
CA ASP A 403 15.41 -33.00 -18.06
C ASP A 403 15.94 -31.57 -17.91
N ILE A 404 17.26 -31.43 -17.75
CA ILE A 404 17.95 -30.13 -17.73
C ILE A 404 17.75 -29.43 -19.08
N ARG A 405 18.06 -30.09 -20.21
CA ARG A 405 17.84 -29.54 -21.56
C ARG A 405 16.39 -29.14 -21.81
N LYS A 406 15.44 -29.97 -21.37
CA LYS A 406 14.01 -29.65 -21.47
C LYS A 406 13.64 -28.41 -20.65
N SER A 407 14.12 -28.33 -19.41
CA SER A 407 13.85 -27.19 -18.51
C SER A 407 14.37 -25.87 -19.09
N TRP A 408 15.60 -25.87 -19.64
CA TRP A 408 16.19 -24.72 -20.31
C TRP A 408 15.44 -24.32 -21.60
N LYS A 409 15.01 -25.29 -22.40
CA LYS A 409 14.17 -25.04 -23.60
C LYS A 409 12.84 -24.38 -23.22
N GLU A 410 12.18 -24.89 -22.19
CA GLU A 410 10.92 -24.32 -21.68
C GLU A 410 11.13 -22.93 -21.11
N LEU A 411 12.23 -22.70 -20.36
CA LEU A 411 12.57 -21.39 -19.82
C LEU A 411 12.80 -20.36 -20.92
N SER A 412 13.55 -20.74 -21.97
CA SER A 412 13.75 -19.90 -23.16
C SER A 412 12.43 -19.56 -23.85
N ALA A 413 11.50 -20.52 -23.96
CA ALA A 413 10.17 -20.28 -24.50
C ALA A 413 9.34 -19.31 -23.62
N LYS A 414 9.46 -19.39 -22.29
CA LYS A 414 8.78 -18.44 -21.37
C LYS A 414 9.34 -17.03 -21.49
N PHE A 415 10.66 -16.86 -21.60
CA PHE A 415 11.23 -15.54 -21.88
C PHE A 415 10.76 -15.01 -23.24
N SER A 416 10.74 -15.86 -24.27
CA SER A 416 10.30 -15.47 -25.61
C SER A 416 8.83 -15.04 -25.62
N TRP A 417 7.97 -15.76 -24.89
CA TRP A 417 6.57 -15.40 -24.69
C TRP A 417 6.41 -14.04 -23.99
N LEU A 418 7.28 -13.74 -23.02
CA LEU A 418 7.34 -12.44 -22.35
C LEU A 418 8.04 -11.35 -23.17
N GLY A 419 8.54 -11.66 -24.37
CA GLY A 419 9.17 -10.70 -25.28
C GLY A 419 10.69 -10.60 -25.22
N LEU A 420 11.37 -11.46 -24.46
CA LEU A 420 12.85 -11.53 -24.44
C LEU A 420 13.37 -12.82 -25.08
N GLN A 421 14.36 -12.70 -25.97
CA GLN A 421 14.97 -13.87 -26.64
C GLN A 421 16.00 -14.59 -25.76
N HIS A 422 16.33 -14.03 -24.60
CA HIS A 422 17.30 -14.57 -23.64
C HIS A 422 16.86 -14.29 -22.21
N ALA A 423 17.52 -14.91 -21.22
CA ALA A 423 17.35 -14.55 -19.82
C ALA A 423 17.73 -13.07 -19.59
N PRO A 424 17.09 -12.34 -18.66
CA PRO A 424 17.39 -10.93 -18.43
C PRO A 424 18.82 -10.74 -17.92
N LEU A 425 19.55 -9.85 -18.60
CA LEU A 425 20.97 -9.56 -18.31
C LEU A 425 21.20 -8.17 -17.70
N SER A 426 20.19 -7.32 -17.69
CA SER A 426 20.29 -5.91 -17.27
C SER A 426 19.09 -5.50 -16.44
N GLN A 427 19.23 -4.39 -15.70
CA GLN A 427 18.13 -3.77 -14.97
C GLN A 427 16.93 -3.48 -15.89
N GLU A 428 17.17 -2.98 -17.10
CA GLU A 428 16.13 -2.73 -18.10
C GLU A 428 15.36 -4.01 -18.46
N HIS A 429 16.07 -5.12 -18.69
CA HIS A 429 15.41 -6.40 -18.96
C HIS A 429 14.54 -6.87 -17.77
N PHE A 430 15.01 -6.70 -16.53
CA PHE A 430 14.20 -7.05 -15.34
C PHE A 430 12.94 -6.18 -15.23
N ARG A 431 13.06 -4.87 -15.45
CA ARG A 431 11.92 -3.93 -15.44
C ARG A 431 10.94 -4.20 -16.59
N TYR A 432 11.45 -4.57 -17.77
CA TYR A 432 10.63 -4.97 -18.90
C TYR A 432 9.80 -6.21 -18.58
N LEU A 433 10.43 -7.29 -18.08
CA LEU A 433 9.72 -8.50 -17.67
C LEU A 433 8.73 -8.25 -16.54
N HIS A 434 9.08 -7.37 -15.59
CA HIS A 434 8.19 -6.97 -14.50
C HIS A 434 6.88 -6.38 -15.05
N CYS A 435 6.99 -5.36 -15.92
CA CYS A 435 5.84 -4.71 -16.55
C CYS A 435 5.04 -5.70 -17.41
N ARG A 436 5.70 -6.55 -18.20
CA ARG A 436 5.04 -7.57 -19.02
C ARG A 436 4.23 -8.55 -18.17
N LEU A 437 4.81 -9.09 -17.11
CA LEU A 437 4.10 -10.04 -16.22
C LEU A 437 2.92 -9.41 -15.51
N LEU A 438 3.01 -8.15 -15.09
CA LEU A 438 1.86 -7.44 -14.50
C LEU A 438 0.73 -7.24 -15.51
N LYS A 439 1.04 -6.97 -16.79
CA LYS A 439 0.02 -6.89 -17.85
C LYS A 439 -0.66 -8.24 -18.12
N GLU A 440 0.11 -9.32 -18.13
CA GLU A 440 -0.46 -10.67 -18.24
C GLU A 440 -1.32 -11.02 -17.02
N ALA A 441 -0.91 -10.61 -15.81
CA ALA A 441 -1.67 -10.78 -14.57
C ALA A 441 -2.99 -10.02 -14.57
N ASP A 442 -2.97 -8.76 -15.00
CA ASP A 442 -4.17 -7.94 -15.20
C ASP A 442 -5.14 -8.60 -16.19
N ALA A 443 -4.67 -8.97 -17.39
CA ALA A 443 -5.49 -9.63 -18.39
C ALA A 443 -6.08 -10.98 -17.91
N PHE A 444 -5.28 -11.77 -17.18
CA PHE A 444 -5.73 -13.03 -16.59
C PHE A 444 -6.86 -12.80 -15.56
N LEU A 445 -6.71 -11.83 -14.67
CA LEU A 445 -7.72 -11.52 -13.65
C LEU A 445 -8.99 -10.89 -14.25
N GLN A 446 -8.86 -10.01 -15.24
CA GLN A 446 -10.01 -9.48 -15.97
C GLN A 446 -10.82 -10.60 -16.62
N LYS A 447 -10.15 -11.59 -17.23
CA LYS A 447 -10.81 -12.76 -17.81
C LYS A 447 -11.56 -13.60 -16.78
N ILE A 448 -11.03 -13.74 -15.54
CA ILE A 448 -11.75 -14.38 -14.44
C ILE A 448 -13.01 -13.57 -14.11
N LEU A 449 -12.84 -12.27 -13.85
CA LEU A 449 -13.92 -11.37 -13.45
C LEU A 449 -15.06 -11.34 -14.48
N GLU A 450 -14.73 -11.17 -15.76
CA GLU A 450 -15.72 -11.16 -16.84
C GLU A 450 -16.52 -12.47 -16.92
N LYS A 451 -15.86 -13.61 -16.75
CA LYS A 451 -16.52 -14.92 -16.78
C LYS A 451 -17.35 -15.18 -15.53
N LEU A 452 -16.93 -14.67 -14.37
CA LEU A 452 -17.72 -14.73 -13.14
C LEU A 452 -19.03 -13.95 -13.28
N ILE A 453 -18.94 -12.70 -13.75
CA ILE A 453 -20.12 -11.83 -13.96
C ILE A 453 -21.09 -12.44 -14.98
N LYS A 454 -20.60 -13.11 -16.02
CA LYS A 454 -21.46 -13.79 -17.03
C LYS A 454 -22.06 -15.11 -16.54
N SER A 455 -21.60 -15.64 -15.41
CA SER A 455 -22.07 -16.92 -14.85
C SER A 455 -23.18 -16.76 -13.81
N GLU A 456 -23.47 -15.52 -13.40
CA GLU A 456 -24.68 -15.10 -12.71
C GLU A 456 -25.82 -14.91 -13.71
#